data_AF-A0A9W7BU85-F1
#
_entry.id   AF-A0A9W7BU85-F1
#
_cell.length_a   1.000
_cell.length_b   1.000
_cell.length_c   1.000
_cell.angle_alpha   90.00
_cell.angle_beta   90.00
_cell.angle_gamma   90.00
#
_symmetry.space_group_name_H-M   'P 1'
#
loop_
_entity.id
_entity.type
_entity.pdbx_description
1 polymer ?
#
loop_
_entity_poly.entity_id
_entity_poly.type
_entity_poly.pdbx_seq_one_letter_code
_entity_poly.pdbx_strand_id
1 'polypeptide(L)'
;GEGKGEESKKKETTEFSDSDDSDQEEMIDKEGELFTTRLARQGGVGGSQMKVTARNLRIREDTAKYLRNLDPNSAYYDPKSRSMRDNPNPEVNPEDLQFAGDNFVRYTGEAAELATTQLFAWDAQEKGSNVHAQANPSEAEFEKKKMVKEKESKKGNKKAKVLDKYGGSEFLEREDEDRKLRFGASSENKIFSRDGRVIKGGETNKTIAKTKYAEDVHPNGHRCIWGSYFHKGAFRWGYADDHSLLKSSYCTGANGRIANDEANALKYGRAEG
;
A
#
# COMPACT_ATOMS: atom_id res chain seq x y z
N GLY A 1 7.87 -85.12 7.07
CA GLY A 1 7.74 -85.10 8.53
C GLY A 1 8.24 -83.76 9.00
N GLU A 2 7.36 -82.96 9.61
CA GLU A 2 7.30 -82.75 11.08
C GLU A 2 8.25 -81.59 11.46
N GLY A 3 7.88 -80.54 12.16
CA GLY A 3 6.71 -80.19 12.97
C GLY A 3 7.22 -79.22 14.04
N LYS A 4 6.72 -77.97 14.06
CA LYS A 4 6.85 -76.97 15.14
C LYS A 4 5.60 -76.07 14.98
N GLY A 5 4.69 -75.89 15.92
CA GLY A 5 4.78 -75.81 17.37
C GLY A 5 4.09 -74.49 17.75
N GLU A 6 2.76 -74.51 17.90
CA GLU A 6 1.92 -73.38 18.30
C GLU A 6 1.75 -73.36 19.83
N GLU A 7 1.90 -72.17 20.45
CA GLU A 7 1.01 -71.77 21.56
C GLU A 7 1.04 -70.24 21.86
N SER A 8 -0.16 -69.65 21.73
CA SER A 8 -0.83 -68.61 22.54
C SER A 8 -0.15 -67.29 23.01
N LYS A 9 -0.80 -66.15 22.70
CA LYS A 9 -1.39 -65.24 23.72
C LYS A 9 -2.33 -64.15 23.14
N LYS A 10 -3.48 -64.00 23.81
CA LYS A 10 -4.60 -63.06 23.61
C LYS A 10 -4.22 -61.57 23.69
N LYS A 11 -4.98 -60.72 22.99
CA LYS A 11 -5.41 -59.39 23.49
C LYS A 11 -6.83 -59.06 23.04
N GLU A 12 -7.56 -58.48 23.99
CA GLU A 12 -9.00 -58.22 24.07
C GLU A 12 -9.48 -57.19 23.04
N THR A 13 -10.66 -57.43 22.46
CA THR A 13 -11.49 -56.41 21.81
C THR A 13 -12.81 -56.33 22.56
N THR A 14 -13.00 -55.24 23.29
CA THR A 14 -14.22 -54.90 24.01
C THR A 14 -15.29 -54.44 23.03
N GLU A 15 -16.37 -55.21 22.94
CA GLU A 15 -17.63 -54.82 22.33
C GLU A 15 -18.30 -53.75 23.22
N PHE A 16 -18.59 -52.59 22.64
CA PHE A 16 -19.53 -51.64 23.21
C PHE A 16 -20.68 -51.48 22.21
N SER A 17 -21.82 -52.06 22.59
CA SER A 17 -23.13 -51.89 21.97
C SER A 17 -23.56 -50.44 22.17
N ASP A 18 -23.82 -49.71 21.07
CA ASP A 18 -24.67 -48.53 21.11
C ASP A 18 -25.84 -48.75 20.17
N SER A 19 -27.01 -48.78 20.77
CA SER A 19 -28.32 -49.01 20.16
C SER A 19 -28.84 -47.63 19.78
N ASP A 20 -28.91 -47.31 18.49
CA ASP A 20 -29.60 -46.10 18.02
C ASP A 20 -30.72 -46.49 17.06
N ASP A 21 -31.93 -46.26 17.56
CA ASP A 21 -33.24 -46.54 16.98
C ASP A 21 -33.40 -45.71 15.70
N SER A 22 -33.65 -46.38 14.57
CA SER A 22 -33.62 -45.76 13.25
C SER A 22 -34.97 -45.14 12.89
N ASP A 23 -35.22 -43.92 13.35
CA ASP A 23 -36.31 -43.09 12.83
C ASP A 23 -35.93 -42.51 11.46
N GLN A 24 -36.16 -43.30 10.40
CA GLN A 24 -36.08 -42.85 9.01
C GLN A 24 -37.36 -42.08 8.64
N GLU A 25 -37.35 -40.76 8.79
CA GLU A 25 -38.40 -39.93 8.19
C GLU A 25 -38.15 -39.78 6.68
N GLU A 26 -38.86 -40.60 5.90
CA GLU A 26 -38.95 -40.46 4.44
C GLU A 26 -39.77 -39.20 4.10
N MET A 27 -39.08 -38.15 3.64
CA MET A 27 -39.74 -36.93 3.18
C MET A 27 -40.20 -37.12 1.73
N ILE A 28 -41.49 -37.41 1.58
CA ILE A 28 -42.17 -37.64 0.29
C ILE A 28 -42.77 -36.32 -0.20
N ASP A 29 -42.46 -35.91 -1.43
CA ASP A 29 -43.11 -34.76 -2.08
C ASP A 29 -44.57 -35.07 -2.43
N LYS A 30 -45.39 -34.04 -2.69
CA LYS A 30 -46.84 -34.16 -2.95
C LYS A 30 -47.23 -35.07 -4.14
N GLU A 31 -46.26 -35.50 -4.94
CA GLU A 31 -46.42 -36.41 -6.10
C GLU A 31 -45.85 -37.82 -5.86
N GLY A 32 -45.39 -38.15 -4.65
CA GLY A 32 -45.11 -39.53 -4.24
C GLY A 32 -43.75 -40.11 -4.63
N GLU A 33 -42.84 -39.33 -5.22
CA GLU A 33 -41.49 -39.81 -5.56
C GLU A 33 -40.47 -39.54 -4.44
N LEU A 34 -39.69 -40.57 -4.09
CA LEU A 34 -38.66 -40.57 -3.05
C LEU A 34 -37.46 -39.70 -3.46
N PHE A 35 -37.36 -38.49 -2.88
CA PHE A 35 -36.30 -37.55 -3.25
C PHE A 35 -34.94 -37.85 -2.60
N THR A 36 -34.89 -38.47 -1.42
CA THR A 36 -33.62 -38.78 -0.74
C THR A 36 -33.75 -39.96 0.23
N THR A 37 -32.83 -40.94 0.17
CA THR A 37 -32.76 -42.05 1.14
C THR A 37 -31.61 -41.93 2.17
N ARG A 38 -30.86 -40.82 2.19
CA ARG A 38 -29.81 -40.61 3.21
C ARG A 38 -29.63 -39.14 3.57
N LEU A 39 -29.99 -38.79 4.80
CA LEU A 39 -29.60 -37.53 5.42
C LEU A 39 -28.14 -37.65 5.89
N ALA A 40 -27.26 -36.81 5.36
CA ALA A 40 -25.84 -36.83 5.69
C ALA A 40 -25.58 -36.24 7.09
N ARG A 41 -24.83 -36.96 7.93
CA ARG A 41 -24.28 -36.47 9.20
C ARG A 41 -23.56 -35.13 9.01
N GLN A 42 -23.99 -34.14 9.77
CA GLN A 42 -23.36 -32.83 9.87
C GLN A 42 -22.01 -32.99 10.58
N GLY A 43 -20.91 -32.97 9.83
CA GLY A 43 -19.55 -33.10 10.39
C GLY A 43 -18.42 -33.41 9.41
N GLY A 44 -18.69 -33.55 8.11
CA GLY A 44 -17.65 -33.80 7.09
C GLY A 44 -17.35 -32.55 6.25
N VAL A 45 -16.09 -32.12 6.26
CA VAL A 45 -15.57 -31.09 5.35
C VAL A 45 -15.65 -31.59 3.91
N GLY A 46 -16.46 -30.92 3.09
CA GLY A 46 -16.28 -30.86 1.64
C GLY A 46 -16.88 -31.99 0.82
N GLY A 47 -17.74 -31.60 -0.14
CA GLY A 47 -17.78 -32.27 -1.44
C GLY A 47 -19.05 -33.04 -1.80
N SER A 48 -20.18 -32.36 -1.95
CA SER A 48 -21.20 -32.76 -2.97
C SER A 48 -22.34 -31.73 -3.14
N GLN A 49 -22.49 -30.77 -2.22
CA GLN A 49 -23.65 -29.85 -2.19
C GLN A 49 -23.41 -28.47 -2.85
N MET A 50 -22.31 -28.28 -3.57
CA MET A 50 -22.10 -27.12 -4.46
C MET A 50 -22.09 -27.55 -5.94
N LYS A 51 -23.06 -28.35 -6.37
CA LYS A 51 -23.33 -28.53 -7.81
C LYS A 51 -24.15 -27.35 -8.31
N VAL A 52 -23.53 -26.19 -8.44
CA VAL A 52 -24.05 -25.18 -9.37
C VAL A 52 -23.91 -25.80 -10.76
N THR A 53 -25.03 -26.19 -11.38
CA THR A 53 -25.07 -26.71 -12.74
C THR A 53 -24.78 -25.56 -13.72
N ALA A 54 -23.51 -25.17 -13.82
CA ALA A 54 -23.07 -24.17 -14.78
C ALA A 54 -23.26 -24.74 -16.20
N ARG A 55 -24.37 -24.39 -16.86
CA ARG A 55 -24.67 -24.87 -18.22
C ARG A 55 -23.64 -24.39 -19.25
N ASN A 56 -23.08 -23.18 -19.09
CA ASN A 56 -22.03 -22.62 -19.97
C ASN A 56 -20.96 -21.87 -19.14
N LEU A 57 -19.68 -22.18 -19.37
CA LEU A 57 -18.53 -21.53 -18.71
C LEU A 57 -18.12 -20.20 -19.35
N ARG A 58 -18.59 -19.90 -20.57
CA ARG A 58 -18.28 -18.64 -21.25
C ARG A 58 -19.06 -17.50 -20.61
N ILE A 59 -18.33 -16.50 -20.15
CA ILE A 59 -18.84 -15.19 -19.69
C ILE A 59 -19.48 -14.49 -20.90
N ARG A 60 -20.72 -14.01 -20.74
CA ARG A 60 -21.49 -13.44 -21.86
C ARG A 60 -21.20 -11.95 -22.06
N GLU A 61 -20.74 -11.29 -21.01
CA GLU A 61 -20.36 -9.88 -20.95
C GLU A 61 -19.07 -9.62 -21.75
N ASP A 62 -18.16 -10.60 -21.81
CA ASP A 62 -16.90 -10.49 -22.53
C ASP A 62 -17.07 -10.83 -24.02
N THR A 63 -16.91 -9.80 -24.85
CA THR A 63 -16.91 -9.93 -26.31
C THR A 63 -15.64 -10.64 -26.78
N ALA A 64 -15.78 -11.58 -27.71
CA ALA A 64 -14.61 -12.25 -28.29
C ALA A 64 -13.82 -11.25 -29.17
N LYS A 65 -12.48 -11.37 -29.19
CA LYS A 65 -11.59 -10.43 -29.90
C LYS A 65 -11.99 -10.23 -31.38
N TYR A 66 -12.26 -11.32 -32.09
CA TYR A 66 -12.64 -11.31 -33.52
C TYR A 66 -14.08 -10.84 -33.79
N LEU A 67 -14.90 -10.59 -32.76
CA LEU A 67 -16.24 -10.02 -32.90
C LEU A 67 -16.27 -8.52 -32.59
N ARG A 68 -15.11 -7.91 -32.31
CA ARG A 68 -15.01 -6.48 -31.99
C ARG A 68 -15.15 -5.61 -33.24
N ASN A 69 -14.60 -6.08 -34.36
CA ASN A 69 -14.83 -5.53 -35.68
C ASN A 69 -15.18 -6.69 -36.63
N LEU A 70 -16.26 -6.56 -37.38
CA LEU A 70 -16.74 -7.57 -38.33
C LEU A 70 -16.18 -7.35 -39.74
N ASP A 71 -15.46 -6.25 -39.97
CA ASP A 71 -14.84 -5.97 -41.24
C ASP A 71 -13.76 -7.02 -41.53
N PRO A 72 -13.78 -7.66 -42.72
CA PRO A 72 -12.83 -8.72 -43.06
C PRO A 72 -11.38 -8.22 -43.16
N ASN A 73 -11.20 -6.91 -43.38
CA ASN A 73 -9.90 -6.24 -43.47
C ASN A 73 -9.47 -5.59 -42.13
N SER A 74 -10.17 -5.90 -41.04
CA SER A 74 -9.76 -5.45 -39.71
C SER A 74 -8.53 -6.22 -39.19
N ALA A 75 -8.19 -6.07 -37.91
CA ALA A 75 -7.04 -6.72 -37.31
C ALA A 75 -7.14 -8.26 -37.37
N TYR A 76 -6.04 -8.90 -37.78
CA TYR A 76 -5.96 -10.35 -37.86
C TYR A 76 -6.02 -11.02 -36.47
N TYR A 77 -6.90 -12.02 -36.34
CA TYR A 77 -7.02 -12.88 -35.17
C TYR A 77 -6.52 -14.29 -35.50
N ASP A 78 -5.52 -14.78 -34.75
CA ASP A 78 -5.07 -16.16 -34.85
C ASP A 78 -5.92 -17.07 -33.91
N PRO A 79 -6.79 -17.95 -34.44
CA PRO A 79 -7.64 -18.80 -33.63
C PRO A 79 -6.86 -19.87 -32.84
N LYS A 80 -5.63 -20.19 -33.23
CA LYS A 80 -4.82 -21.20 -32.56
C LYS A 80 -4.24 -20.65 -31.26
N SER A 81 -3.52 -19.53 -31.35
CA SER A 81 -2.94 -18.84 -30.18
C SER A 81 -3.93 -17.95 -29.45
N ARG A 82 -5.12 -17.70 -30.03
CA ARG A 82 -6.16 -16.77 -29.51
C ARG A 82 -5.63 -15.35 -29.33
N SER A 83 -4.70 -14.94 -30.18
CA SER A 83 -4.08 -13.63 -30.12
C SER A 83 -4.56 -12.73 -31.26
N MET A 84 -4.76 -11.45 -30.94
CA MET A 84 -5.05 -10.38 -31.90
C MET A 84 -4.00 -9.31 -31.69
N ARG A 85 -3.11 -9.15 -32.66
CA ARG A 85 -1.89 -8.34 -32.51
C ARG A 85 -2.22 -6.84 -32.51
N ASP A 86 -2.91 -6.41 -33.56
CA ASP A 86 -3.22 -5.01 -33.82
C ASP A 86 -4.60 -4.62 -33.27
N ASN A 87 -4.86 -3.30 -33.20
CA ASN A 87 -6.15 -2.77 -32.77
C ASN A 87 -7.22 -3.03 -33.86
N PRO A 88 -8.34 -3.69 -33.54
CA PRO A 88 -9.43 -3.90 -34.50
C PRO A 88 -10.10 -2.60 -34.98
N ASN A 89 -10.08 -1.53 -34.17
CA ASN A 89 -10.68 -0.22 -34.50
C ASN A 89 -9.62 0.89 -34.36
N PRO A 90 -8.77 1.13 -35.37
CA PRO A 90 -7.68 2.09 -35.29
C PRO A 90 -8.13 3.56 -35.31
N GLU A 91 -9.34 3.85 -35.77
CA GLU A 91 -9.87 5.22 -35.88
C GLU A 91 -10.26 5.85 -34.53
N VAL A 92 -10.48 5.01 -33.52
CA VAL A 92 -10.93 5.45 -32.19
C VAL A 92 -9.73 5.51 -31.24
N ASN A 93 -9.71 6.50 -30.34
CA ASN A 93 -8.62 6.70 -29.38
C ASN A 93 -8.45 5.48 -28.46
N PRO A 94 -7.22 4.98 -28.24
CA PRO A 94 -6.96 3.75 -27.50
C PRO A 94 -7.49 3.73 -26.07
N GLU A 95 -7.67 4.89 -25.43
CA GLU A 95 -8.18 5.01 -24.06
C GLU A 95 -9.68 4.73 -23.94
N ASP A 96 -10.44 4.98 -25.01
CA ASP A 96 -11.89 4.76 -25.05
C ASP A 96 -12.24 3.31 -25.43
N LEU A 97 -11.28 2.54 -25.95
CA LEU A 97 -11.49 1.14 -26.31
C LEU A 97 -11.25 0.22 -25.13
N GLN A 98 -12.19 -0.72 -24.96
CA GLN A 98 -11.99 -1.85 -24.04
C GLN A 98 -10.81 -2.77 -24.43
N PHE A 99 -10.37 -2.75 -25.70
CA PHE A 99 -9.25 -3.53 -26.19
C PHE A 99 -8.61 -2.81 -27.39
N ALA A 100 -7.34 -2.45 -27.24
CA ALA A 100 -6.54 -1.74 -28.23
C ALA A 100 -5.47 -2.63 -28.90
N GLY A 101 -5.64 -3.96 -28.86
CA GLY A 101 -4.68 -4.94 -29.39
C GLY A 101 -3.75 -5.56 -28.34
N ASP A 102 -3.30 -6.78 -28.57
CA ASP A 102 -2.38 -7.47 -27.65
C ASP A 102 -0.98 -6.80 -27.65
N ASN A 103 -0.55 -6.21 -28.77
CA ASN A 103 0.74 -5.52 -28.85
C ASN A 103 0.81 -4.28 -27.95
N PHE A 104 -0.30 -3.55 -27.83
CA PHE A 104 -0.39 -2.40 -26.94
C PHE A 104 -0.09 -2.83 -25.49
N VAL A 105 -0.78 -3.86 -25.00
CA VAL A 105 -0.61 -4.34 -23.61
C VAL A 105 0.79 -4.92 -23.36
N ARG A 106 1.38 -5.63 -24.34
CA ARG A 106 2.68 -6.32 -24.19
C ARG A 106 3.85 -5.41 -23.80
N TYR A 107 3.86 -4.16 -24.26
CA TYR A 107 4.94 -3.21 -23.99
C TYR A 107 4.58 -2.17 -22.93
N THR A 108 3.39 -2.27 -22.34
CA THR A 108 2.95 -1.35 -21.27
C THR A 108 3.38 -1.84 -19.90
N GLY A 109 3.45 -0.91 -18.93
CA GLY A 109 3.77 -1.20 -17.55
C GLY A 109 5.23 -1.58 -17.32
N GLU A 110 5.45 -2.57 -16.44
CA GLU A 110 6.77 -2.98 -15.95
C GLU A 110 7.66 -3.60 -17.04
N ALA A 111 7.09 -4.08 -18.14
CA ALA A 111 7.85 -4.63 -19.27
C ALA A 111 8.81 -3.59 -19.86
N ALA A 112 8.37 -2.33 -19.96
CA ALA A 112 9.21 -1.23 -20.40
C ALA A 112 10.32 -0.93 -19.37
N GLU A 113 9.99 -0.96 -18.08
CA GLU A 113 10.97 -0.72 -17.02
C GLU A 113 12.06 -1.80 -16.99
N LEU A 114 11.70 -3.07 -17.15
CA LEU A 114 12.64 -4.19 -17.29
C LEU A 114 13.52 -4.02 -18.54
N ALA A 115 12.95 -3.63 -19.67
CA ALA A 115 13.76 -3.34 -20.86
C ALA A 115 14.81 -2.24 -20.57
N THR A 116 14.45 -1.19 -19.82
CA THR A 116 15.43 -0.16 -19.43
C THR A 116 16.48 -0.65 -18.43
N THR A 117 16.17 -1.60 -17.54
CA THR A 117 17.19 -2.21 -16.64
C THR A 117 18.16 -3.07 -17.43
N GLN A 118 17.65 -3.80 -18.41
CA GLN A 118 18.47 -4.62 -19.30
C GLN A 118 19.45 -3.76 -20.12
N LEU A 119 18.97 -2.64 -20.69
CA LEU A 119 19.83 -1.68 -21.37
C LEU A 119 20.89 -1.10 -20.43
N PHE A 120 20.51 -0.75 -19.20
CA PHE A 120 21.45 -0.28 -18.19
C PHE A 120 22.53 -1.34 -17.86
N ALA A 121 22.15 -2.60 -17.72
CA ALA A 121 23.07 -3.69 -17.45
C ALA A 121 24.06 -3.91 -18.61
N TRP A 122 23.60 -3.83 -19.86
CA TRP A 122 24.49 -3.90 -21.03
C TRP A 122 25.48 -2.72 -21.08
N ASP A 123 25.00 -1.49 -20.88
CA ASP A 123 25.86 -0.30 -20.80
C ASP A 123 26.90 -0.40 -19.66
N ALA A 124 26.52 -1.02 -18.54
CA ALA A 124 27.36 -1.22 -17.36
C ALA A 124 28.42 -2.30 -17.63
N GLN A 125 28.02 -3.38 -18.31
CA GLN A 125 28.93 -4.45 -18.72
C GLN A 125 29.99 -3.95 -19.71
N GLU A 126 29.61 -3.12 -20.68
CA GLU A 126 30.56 -2.50 -21.62
C GLU A 126 31.59 -1.60 -20.92
N LYS A 127 31.21 -0.99 -19.79
CA LYS A 127 32.10 -0.16 -18.95
C LYS A 127 32.94 -0.99 -17.98
N GLY A 128 32.76 -2.32 -17.93
CA GLY A 128 33.52 -3.23 -17.07
C GLY A 128 32.95 -3.44 -15.67
N SER A 129 31.72 -2.98 -15.38
CA SER A 129 31.03 -3.31 -14.14
C SER A 129 30.24 -4.62 -14.26
N ASN A 130 30.31 -5.48 -13.24
CA ASN A 130 29.69 -6.81 -13.25
C ASN A 130 28.22 -6.77 -12.79
N VAL A 131 27.37 -6.05 -13.53
CA VAL A 131 25.94 -5.89 -13.22
C VAL A 131 25.13 -6.67 -14.23
N HIS A 132 24.26 -7.57 -13.76
CA HIS A 132 23.45 -8.41 -14.65
C HIS A 132 21.99 -8.46 -14.17
N ALA A 133 21.06 -8.10 -15.06
CA ALA A 133 19.64 -8.02 -14.71
C ALA A 133 19.03 -9.35 -14.26
N GLN A 134 19.46 -10.49 -14.85
CA GLN A 134 18.95 -11.82 -14.46
C GLN A 134 19.71 -12.48 -13.30
N ALA A 135 21.03 -12.31 -13.18
CA ALA A 135 21.82 -12.98 -12.15
C ALA A 135 21.69 -12.25 -10.80
N ASN A 136 21.83 -10.91 -10.83
CA ASN A 136 21.75 -10.05 -9.66
C ASN A 136 20.69 -8.94 -9.88
N PRO A 137 19.38 -9.29 -9.92
CA PRO A 137 18.31 -8.34 -10.26
C PRO A 137 18.20 -7.17 -9.27
N SER A 138 18.36 -7.44 -7.97
CA SER A 138 18.22 -6.43 -6.92
C SER A 138 19.36 -5.41 -6.94
N GLU A 139 20.58 -5.86 -7.20
CA GLU A 139 21.76 -5.01 -7.37
C GLU A 139 21.62 -4.11 -8.60
N ALA A 140 21.25 -4.70 -9.74
CA ALA A 140 21.04 -3.96 -10.99
C ALA A 140 19.96 -2.88 -10.86
N GLU A 141 18.85 -3.18 -10.18
CA GLU A 141 17.80 -2.21 -9.87
C GLU A 141 18.29 -1.09 -8.94
N PHE A 142 19.02 -1.45 -7.88
CA PHE A 142 19.55 -0.47 -6.93
C PHE A 142 20.54 0.49 -7.58
N GLU A 143 21.43 -0.01 -8.42
CA GLU A 143 22.38 0.80 -9.17
C GLU A 143 21.70 1.65 -10.25
N LYS A 144 20.72 1.11 -10.98
CA LYS A 144 19.89 1.89 -11.91
C LYS A 144 19.24 3.07 -11.18
N LYS A 145 18.65 2.85 -10.00
CA LYS A 145 18.04 3.91 -9.18
C LYS A 145 19.06 4.97 -8.75
N LYS A 146 20.26 4.57 -8.32
CA LYS A 146 21.36 5.51 -8.03
C LYS A 146 21.73 6.34 -9.25
N MET A 147 21.88 5.69 -10.40
CA MET A 147 22.23 6.34 -11.67
C MET A 147 21.16 7.31 -12.15
N VAL A 148 19.87 7.01 -11.96
CA VAL A 148 18.77 7.94 -12.26
C VAL A 148 18.85 9.18 -11.36
N LYS A 149 19.02 9.01 -10.05
CA LYS A 149 19.19 10.13 -9.10
C LYS A 149 20.40 11.00 -9.45
N GLU A 150 21.53 10.39 -9.80
CA GLU A 150 22.71 11.12 -10.26
C GLU A 150 22.49 11.83 -11.59
N LYS A 151 21.76 11.23 -12.53
CA LYS A 151 21.42 11.88 -13.81
C LYS A 151 20.55 13.12 -13.56
N GLU A 152 19.61 13.06 -12.63
CA GLU A 152 18.77 14.20 -12.24
C GLU A 152 19.59 15.33 -11.60
N SER A 153 20.47 15.01 -10.63
CA SER A 153 21.34 16.03 -10.03
C SER A 153 22.31 16.63 -11.05
N LYS A 154 22.89 15.82 -11.95
CA LYS A 154 23.73 16.30 -13.06
C LYS A 154 22.94 17.17 -14.05
N LYS A 155 21.67 16.86 -14.32
CA LYS A 155 20.78 17.71 -15.14
C LYS A 155 20.51 19.05 -14.44
N GLY A 156 20.23 19.05 -13.13
CA GLY A 156 20.07 20.27 -12.34
C GLY A 156 21.31 21.17 -12.37
N ASN A 157 22.48 20.58 -12.13
CA ASN A 157 23.76 21.30 -12.20
C ASN A 157 24.06 21.84 -13.61
N LYS A 158 23.70 21.11 -14.67
CA LYS A 158 23.82 21.60 -16.05
C LYS A 158 22.91 22.80 -16.30
N LYS A 159 21.66 22.74 -15.84
CA LYS A 159 20.71 23.86 -15.94
C LYS A 159 21.23 25.09 -15.20
N ALA A 160 21.71 24.94 -13.97
CA ALA A 160 22.31 26.03 -13.20
C ALA A 160 23.52 26.65 -13.94
N LYS A 161 24.46 25.83 -14.42
CA LYS A 161 25.62 26.31 -15.18
C LYS A 161 25.26 27.05 -16.47
N VAL A 162 24.18 26.64 -17.14
CA VAL A 162 23.69 27.36 -18.33
C VAL A 162 23.11 28.71 -17.92
N LEU A 163 22.33 28.73 -16.85
CA LEU A 163 21.71 29.95 -16.33
C LEU A 163 22.75 30.96 -15.82
N ASP A 164 23.81 30.50 -15.15
CA ASP A 164 24.91 31.36 -14.70
C ASP A 164 25.67 32.00 -15.88
N LYS A 165 25.80 31.28 -17.00
CA LYS A 165 26.55 31.75 -18.18
C LYS A 165 25.77 32.69 -19.06
N TYR A 166 24.47 32.44 -19.22
CA TYR A 166 23.63 33.13 -20.19
C TYR A 166 22.59 34.06 -19.53
N GLY A 167 22.50 34.05 -18.19
CA GLY A 167 21.49 34.80 -17.44
C GLY A 167 20.07 34.23 -17.64
N GLY A 168 19.07 34.91 -17.07
CA GLY A 168 17.66 34.61 -17.30
C GLY A 168 16.90 33.89 -16.17
N SER A 169 17.47 33.82 -14.96
CA SER A 169 16.72 33.43 -13.74
C SER A 169 15.48 34.29 -13.54
N GLU A 170 15.62 35.60 -13.77
CA GLU A 170 14.56 36.59 -13.58
C GLU A 170 13.31 36.32 -14.42
N PHE A 171 13.45 35.68 -15.59
CA PHE A 171 12.31 35.35 -16.45
C PHE A 171 11.66 34.02 -16.05
N LEU A 172 12.41 33.11 -15.42
CA LEU A 172 11.89 31.84 -14.93
C LEU A 172 11.00 32.03 -13.70
N GLU A 173 11.46 32.83 -12.74
CA GLU A 173 10.73 33.14 -11.51
C GLU A 173 9.49 34.00 -11.80
N ARG A 174 9.64 34.97 -12.72
CA ARG A 174 8.55 35.86 -13.11
C ARG A 174 7.40 35.11 -13.81
N GLU A 175 7.67 34.06 -14.58
CA GLU A 175 6.61 33.34 -15.30
C GLU A 175 5.61 32.64 -14.37
N ASP A 176 6.03 32.22 -13.17
CA ASP A 176 5.17 31.52 -12.21
C ASP A 176 4.33 32.48 -11.35
N GLU A 177 4.88 33.64 -10.99
CA GLU A 177 4.18 34.69 -10.26
C GLU A 177 3.25 35.49 -11.18
N ASP A 178 3.78 35.93 -12.33
CA ASP A 178 3.01 36.69 -13.30
C ASP A 178 1.96 35.83 -14.02
N ARG A 179 2.11 34.51 -14.20
CA ARG A 179 0.99 33.68 -14.71
C ARG A 179 -0.19 33.68 -13.74
N LYS A 180 0.08 33.52 -12.44
CA LYS A 180 -0.97 33.52 -11.41
C LYS A 180 -1.69 34.87 -11.35
N LEU A 181 -0.95 35.96 -11.53
CA LEU A 181 -1.49 37.33 -11.53
C LEU A 181 -2.15 37.72 -12.87
N ARG A 182 -1.57 37.36 -14.02
CA ARG A 182 -2.08 37.72 -15.37
C ARG A 182 -3.40 37.05 -15.71
N PHE A 183 -3.66 35.85 -15.20
CA PHE A 183 -4.90 35.14 -15.47
C PHE A 183 -5.97 35.30 -14.39
N GLY A 184 -5.66 35.97 -13.26
CA GLY A 184 -6.62 36.21 -12.17
C GLY A 184 -7.32 34.94 -11.63
N ALA A 185 -6.82 33.76 -12.00
CA ALA A 185 -7.45 32.48 -11.79
C ALA A 185 -6.63 31.70 -10.77
N SER A 186 -7.18 31.51 -9.56
CA SER A 186 -6.69 30.46 -8.66
C SER A 186 -7.21 29.13 -9.18
N SER A 187 -6.30 28.18 -9.48
CA SER A 187 -6.67 26.85 -9.98
C SER A 187 -7.08 25.88 -8.87
N GLU A 188 -7.30 26.36 -7.64
CA GLU A 188 -7.68 25.51 -6.52
C GLU A 188 -9.19 25.29 -6.51
N ASN A 189 -9.63 24.21 -7.15
CA ASN A 189 -10.99 23.71 -7.05
C ASN A 189 -11.27 23.23 -5.62
N LYS A 190 -11.88 24.09 -4.79
CA LYS A 190 -12.41 23.72 -3.47
C LYS A 190 -13.74 23.00 -3.65
N ILE A 191 -13.77 21.72 -3.31
CA ILE A 191 -15.00 20.91 -3.37
C ILE A 191 -15.66 20.97 -1.98
N PHE A 192 -16.89 21.45 -1.91
CA PHE A 192 -17.68 21.53 -0.67
C PHE A 192 -18.68 20.38 -0.59
N SER A 193 -18.88 19.84 0.61
CA SER A 193 -20.02 18.99 0.94
C SER A 193 -21.32 19.78 0.89
N ARG A 194 -22.46 19.09 0.78
CA ARG A 194 -23.81 19.70 0.91
C ARG A 194 -23.99 20.51 2.20
N ASP A 195 -23.22 20.18 3.23
CA ASP A 195 -23.20 20.88 4.53
C ASP A 195 -22.18 22.05 4.60
N GLY A 196 -21.54 22.43 3.48
CA GLY A 196 -20.58 23.53 3.41
C GLY A 196 -19.15 23.23 3.89
N ARG A 197 -18.84 21.97 4.24
CA ARG A 197 -17.48 21.55 4.65
C ARG A 197 -16.58 21.29 3.45
N VAL A 198 -15.32 21.74 3.48
CA VAL A 198 -14.36 21.50 2.40
C VAL A 198 -13.89 20.04 2.42
N ILE A 199 -14.15 19.30 1.35
CA ILE A 199 -13.77 17.89 1.18
C ILE A 199 -12.39 17.76 0.53
N LYS A 200 -12.04 18.69 -0.38
CA LYS A 200 -10.78 18.68 -1.13
C LYS A 200 -10.29 20.10 -1.36
N GLY A 201 -9.00 20.36 -1.16
CA GLY A 201 -8.38 21.68 -1.40
C GLY A 201 -8.52 22.69 -0.27
N GLY A 202 -8.94 22.26 0.92
CA GLY A 202 -8.74 23.02 2.14
C GLY A 202 -7.42 22.55 2.76
N GLU A 203 -6.61 23.48 3.26
CA GLU A 203 -5.46 23.14 4.11
C GLU A 203 -5.96 22.29 5.26
N THR A 204 -5.84 20.97 5.10
CA THR A 204 -6.04 20.04 6.18
C THR A 204 -4.82 20.18 7.06
N ASN A 205 -4.79 21.22 7.89
CA ASN A 205 -4.35 21.03 9.26
C ASN A 205 -5.31 19.97 9.81
N LYS A 206 -4.95 18.72 9.55
CA LYS A 206 -5.58 17.49 10.00
C LYS A 206 -5.89 17.75 11.45
N THR A 207 -7.15 18.06 11.77
CA THR A 207 -7.54 18.51 13.09
C THR A 207 -7.21 17.37 14.02
N ILE A 208 -6.06 17.44 14.68
CA ILE A 208 -5.58 16.42 15.61
C ILE A 208 -6.70 16.31 16.64
N ALA A 209 -7.29 15.12 16.75
CA ALA A 209 -8.38 14.89 17.67
C ALA A 209 -7.86 15.16 19.08
N LYS A 210 -8.31 16.26 19.69
CA LYS A 210 -7.96 16.62 21.06
C LYS A 210 -8.59 15.60 22.01
N THR A 211 -7.86 15.14 23.02
CA THR A 211 -8.42 14.27 24.06
C THR A 211 -9.39 15.04 24.97
N LYS A 212 -10.07 14.31 25.86
CA LYS A 212 -11.03 14.89 26.84
C LYS A 212 -10.39 15.95 27.77
N TYR A 213 -9.08 15.91 27.93
CA TYR A 213 -8.35 16.80 28.83
C TYR A 213 -7.83 18.03 28.08
N ALA A 214 -7.69 19.14 28.80
CA ALA A 214 -7.12 20.36 28.22
C ALA A 214 -5.63 20.12 27.90
N GLU A 215 -5.36 19.93 26.61
CA GLU A 215 -4.00 19.83 26.04
C GLU A 215 -3.41 21.22 25.80
N ASP A 216 -2.08 21.31 25.73
CA ASP A 216 -1.35 22.55 25.43
C ASP A 216 -1.71 23.74 26.35
N VAL A 217 -1.99 23.48 27.62
CA VAL A 217 -2.22 24.52 28.63
C VAL A 217 -0.89 25.02 29.17
N HIS A 218 -0.66 26.31 28.98
CA HIS A 218 0.55 27.02 29.35
C HIS A 218 0.25 28.02 30.47
N PRO A 219 0.18 27.57 31.74
CA PRO A 219 -0.06 28.48 32.85
C PRO A 219 1.12 29.45 33.02
N ASN A 220 0.85 30.66 33.51
CA ASN A 220 1.85 31.64 33.95
C ASN A 220 2.95 32.02 32.94
N GLY A 221 2.65 31.96 31.64
CA GLY A 221 3.53 32.46 30.58
C GLY A 221 4.66 31.51 30.16
N HIS A 222 4.61 30.24 30.58
CA HIS A 222 5.55 29.23 30.10
C HIS A 222 5.31 28.87 28.61
N ARG A 223 6.36 28.50 27.88
CA ARG A 223 6.26 28.03 26.48
C ARG A 223 6.06 26.52 26.36
N CYS A 224 6.24 25.80 27.47
CA CYS A 224 6.09 24.35 27.54
C CYS A 224 5.05 23.97 28.60
N ILE A 225 4.44 22.79 28.45
CA ILE A 225 3.44 22.26 29.39
C ILE A 225 4.15 21.75 30.66
N TRP A 226 3.44 21.77 31.79
CA TRP A 226 3.90 21.13 33.03
C TRP A 226 4.11 19.62 32.83
N GLY A 227 5.29 19.11 33.20
CA GLY A 227 5.68 17.72 32.95
C GLY A 227 6.49 17.50 31.68
N SER A 228 6.84 18.57 30.96
CA SER A 228 7.78 18.53 29.83
C SER A 228 9.24 18.27 30.27
N TYR A 229 9.56 18.43 31.55
CA TYR A 229 10.88 18.18 32.11
C TYR A 229 10.79 17.35 33.39
N PHE A 230 11.74 16.43 33.58
CA PHE A 230 11.85 15.60 34.77
C PHE A 230 13.25 15.71 35.39
N HIS A 231 13.31 16.15 36.65
CA HIS A 231 14.58 16.25 37.37
C HIS A 231 14.83 14.99 38.20
N LYS A 232 15.80 14.17 37.77
CA LYS A 232 16.14 12.88 38.39
C LYS A 232 16.44 13.01 39.89
N GLY A 233 17.26 13.98 40.31
CA GLY A 233 17.65 14.13 41.72
C GLY A 233 16.54 14.59 42.67
N ALA A 234 15.51 15.25 42.14
CA ALA A 234 14.39 15.74 42.95
C ALA A 234 13.17 14.83 42.85
N PHE A 235 13.18 13.85 41.93
CA PHE A 235 12.03 13.01 41.55
C PHE A 235 10.75 13.83 41.33
N ARG A 236 10.88 14.99 40.68
CA ARG A 236 9.78 15.90 40.39
C ARG A 236 9.76 16.29 38.93
N TRP A 237 8.55 16.50 38.45
CA TRP A 237 8.27 17.08 37.15
C TRP A 237 8.35 18.60 37.22
N GLY A 238 8.70 19.21 36.09
CA GLY A 238 8.84 20.64 35.92
C GLY A 238 8.54 21.08 34.48
N TYR A 239 8.88 22.33 34.18
CA TYR A 239 8.79 22.90 32.84
C TYR A 239 10.12 22.79 32.08
N ALA A 240 10.09 22.50 30.78
CA ALA A 240 11.29 22.40 29.95
C ALA A 240 11.90 23.74 29.52
N ASP A 241 11.15 24.84 29.61
CA ASP A 241 11.62 26.17 29.21
C ASP A 241 12.57 26.79 30.24
N ASP A 242 12.24 26.70 31.54
CA ASP A 242 13.02 27.29 32.62
C ASP A 242 13.42 26.31 33.74
N HIS A 243 13.16 25.01 33.57
CA HIS A 243 13.50 23.95 34.53
C HIS A 243 12.97 24.18 35.96
N SER A 244 11.89 24.97 36.10
CA SER A 244 11.23 25.17 37.38
C SER A 244 10.47 23.90 37.81
N LEU A 245 10.62 23.51 39.08
CA LEU A 245 9.97 22.34 39.68
C LEU A 245 8.68 22.66 40.44
N LEU A 246 8.12 23.87 40.25
CA LEU A 246 6.89 24.33 40.88
C LEU A 246 5.82 24.58 39.83
N LYS A 247 4.62 24.01 40.00
CA LYS A 247 3.55 24.08 38.98
C LYS A 247 2.92 25.46 38.80
N SER A 248 3.08 26.34 39.77
CA SER A 248 2.51 27.68 39.75
C SER A 248 3.58 28.78 39.74
N SER A 249 4.82 28.46 39.33
CA SER A 249 5.83 29.48 39.10
C SER A 249 5.51 30.28 37.83
N TYR A 250 6.13 31.46 37.71
CA TYR A 250 6.12 32.25 36.48
C TYR A 250 7.36 31.89 35.66
N CYS A 251 7.24 31.98 34.32
CA CYS A 251 8.36 31.70 33.44
C CYS A 251 9.50 32.69 33.70
N THR A 252 10.67 32.14 34.03
CA THR A 252 11.88 32.91 34.36
C THR A 252 12.86 33.05 33.17
N GLY A 253 12.49 32.49 32.00
CA GLY A 253 13.27 32.57 30.77
C GLY A 253 14.62 31.84 30.83
N ALA A 254 15.51 32.12 29.87
CA ALA A 254 16.80 31.42 29.74
C ALA A 254 17.73 31.66 30.94
N ASN A 255 17.76 32.87 31.51
CA ASN A 255 18.56 33.18 32.68
C ASN A 255 18.04 32.46 33.93
N GLY A 256 16.71 32.36 34.06
CA GLY A 256 16.07 31.58 35.11
C GLY A 256 16.35 30.09 35.03
N ARG A 257 16.46 29.54 33.82
CA ARG A 257 16.86 28.14 33.59
C ARG A 257 18.21 27.80 34.21
N ILE A 258 19.21 28.64 33.94
CA ILE A 258 20.57 28.44 34.48
C ILE A 258 20.55 28.50 36.01
N ALA A 259 19.87 29.52 36.57
CA ALA A 259 19.73 29.68 38.02
C ALA A 259 18.98 28.50 38.67
N ASN A 260 17.93 27.98 38.03
CA ASN A 260 17.17 26.83 38.51
C ASN A 260 17.99 25.54 38.42
N ASP A 261 18.77 25.34 37.36
CA ASP A 261 19.66 24.19 37.22
C ASP A 261 20.76 24.20 38.29
N GLU A 262 21.37 25.36 38.54
CA GLU A 262 22.36 25.52 39.61
C GLU A 262 21.73 25.32 41.00
N ALA A 263 20.57 25.92 41.26
CA ALA A 263 19.87 25.77 42.54
C ALA A 263 19.39 24.33 42.77
N ASN A 264 18.88 23.67 41.73
CA ASN A 264 18.46 22.27 41.79
C ASN A 264 19.67 21.34 42.00
N ALA A 265 20.81 21.61 41.33
CA ALA A 265 22.04 20.86 41.52
C ALA A 265 22.62 21.04 42.93
N LEU A 266 22.55 22.25 43.50
CA LEU A 266 22.99 22.53 44.87
C LEU A 266 22.09 21.84 45.91
N LYS A 267 20.77 21.81 45.68
CA LYS A 267 19.80 21.30 46.64
C LYS A 267 19.61 19.78 46.58
N TYR A 268 19.69 19.20 45.38
CA TYR A 268 19.34 17.80 45.11
C TYR A 268 20.50 16.99 44.52
N GLY A 269 21.67 17.60 44.34
CA GLY A 269 22.82 16.99 43.67
C GLY A 269 22.71 17.07 42.14
N ARG A 270 23.86 17.01 41.45
CA ARG A 270 23.84 16.84 39.99
C ARG A 270 23.26 15.48 39.66
N ALA A 271 22.30 15.46 38.75
CA ALA A 271 21.90 14.24 38.08
C ALA A 271 23.03 13.81 37.14
N GLU A 272 24.07 13.16 37.67
CA GLU A 272 25.01 12.42 36.84
C GLU A 272 24.24 11.27 36.16
N GLY A 273 24.58 11.04 34.89
CA GLY A 273 23.82 10.27 33.91
C GLY A 273 23.44 8.87 34.35
#